data_AF-A0AAF6B9G9-F1
#
_entry.id   AF-A0AAF6B9G9-F1
#
_cell.length_a   1.000
_cell.length_b   1.000
_cell.length_c   1.000
_cell.angle_alpha   90.00
_cell.angle_beta   90.00
_cell.angle_gamma   90.00
#
_symmetry.space_group_name_H-M   'P 1'
#
loop_
_entity.id
_entity.type
_entity.pdbx_description
1 polymer ?
#
loop_
_entity_poly.entity_id
_entity_poly.type
_entity_poly.pdbx_seq_one_letter_code
_entity_poly.pdbx_strand_id
1 'polypeptide(L)'
;MGSVNFVLASRAGRRWRMDSLSFLEERLRIGSGFKPRLGDGSASTAGQPAKVRSSSSMQVRMDSTARFDRQHPRLHPVLTMMRSPSRDSASRSNPAWSHLVAASFSNSGPSLSSCTVTLEDVLQFWYRDVDAENNVFASKSWFMGGPDFDREVEMKFGECVNLAAEGALDGWKDSVRGRLALVIVLDQFPRNIYRQSPKAYAYDEIARKITLETIEQGLDTELNPTERTFLYMPLMHSENLQDHDIAATVFKGLADQYSDNEHLHKYLQNTLEFEEKHRAVLEVFGRYPSRNEVLGRQSTPKELEHLSKGASW
;
A
#
# COMPACT_ATOMS: atom_id res chain seq x y z
N MET A 1 33.11 -10.97 9.31
CA MET A 1 31.72 -11.18 9.80
C MET A 1 31.42 -10.06 10.78
N GLY A 2 30.74 -9.01 10.32
CA GLY A 2 30.34 -7.89 11.17
C GLY A 2 28.86 -7.63 10.91
N SER A 3 28.01 -8.01 11.85
CA SER A 3 26.57 -7.74 11.81
C SER A 3 26.34 -6.27 12.13
N VAL A 4 25.79 -5.52 11.17
CA VAL A 4 25.33 -4.15 11.42
C VAL A 4 23.86 -4.22 11.83
N ASN A 5 23.60 -4.05 13.12
CA ASN A 5 22.26 -3.87 13.65
C ASN A 5 21.78 -2.45 13.30
N PHE A 6 20.71 -2.34 12.51
CA PHE A 6 20.03 -1.07 12.27
C PHE A 6 19.00 -0.82 13.37
N VAL A 7 19.25 0.21 14.19
CA VAL A 7 18.29 0.75 15.15
C VAL A 7 17.54 1.89 14.47
N LEU A 8 16.24 1.71 14.22
CA LEU A 8 15.33 2.74 13.73
C LEU A 8 15.00 3.72 14.87
N ALA A 9 15.48 4.96 14.74
CA ALA A 9 15.10 6.05 15.63
C ALA A 9 13.93 6.84 15.00
N SER A 10 12.72 6.58 15.50
CA SER A 10 11.52 7.38 15.21
C SER A 10 11.71 8.83 15.65
N ARG A 11 11.54 9.78 14.72
CA ARG A 11 11.41 11.21 15.03
C ARG A 11 10.38 11.85 14.09
N ALA A 12 9.19 12.03 14.64
CA ALA A 12 8.07 12.76 14.04
C ALA A 12 8.46 14.18 13.61
N GLY A 13 7.97 14.60 12.44
CA GLY A 13 7.82 16.01 12.08
C GLY A 13 9.05 16.70 11.49
N ARG A 14 9.78 16.09 10.56
CA ARG A 14 10.85 16.79 9.82
C ARG A 14 10.52 16.94 8.34
N ARG A 15 10.68 18.17 7.86
CA ARG A 15 10.91 18.51 6.45
C ARG A 15 11.95 17.54 5.88
N TRP A 16 11.64 16.84 4.80
CA TRP A 16 12.57 15.94 4.12
C TRP A 16 13.82 16.74 3.75
N ARG A 17 14.97 16.40 4.33
CA ARG A 17 16.25 17.08 4.05
C ARG A 17 16.93 16.41 2.85
N MET A 18 17.88 17.09 2.20
CA MET A 18 18.74 16.46 1.18
C MET A 18 19.37 15.15 1.67
N ASP A 19 19.68 15.04 2.96
CA ASP A 19 20.17 13.81 3.58
C ASP A 19 19.21 12.62 3.38
N SER A 20 17.89 12.86 3.37
CA SER A 20 16.86 11.84 3.14
C SER A 20 16.77 11.39 1.68
N LEU A 21 16.99 12.30 0.71
CA LEU A 21 17.08 11.94 -0.70
C LEU A 21 18.36 11.15 -0.98
N SER A 22 19.50 11.58 -0.42
CA SER A 22 20.75 10.83 -0.54
C SER A 22 20.65 9.44 0.11
N PHE A 23 19.93 9.31 1.24
CA PHE A 23 19.62 8.04 1.85
C PHE A 23 18.75 7.16 0.94
N LEU A 24 17.75 7.74 0.29
CA LEU A 24 16.86 7.04 -0.62
C LEU A 24 17.61 6.54 -1.87
N GLU A 25 18.46 7.39 -2.47
CA GLU A 25 19.33 7.03 -3.60
C GLU A 25 20.29 5.90 -3.21
N GLU A 26 20.92 5.99 -2.03
CA GLU A 26 21.81 4.94 -1.53
C GLU A 26 21.05 3.64 -1.26
N ARG A 27 19.84 3.72 -0.70
CA ARG A 27 18.97 2.56 -0.49
C ARG A 27 18.61 1.88 -1.80
N LEU A 28 18.23 2.65 -2.82
CA LEU A 28 17.91 2.12 -4.16
C LEU A 28 19.14 1.49 -4.82
N ARG A 29 20.32 2.09 -4.64
CA ARG A 29 21.61 1.57 -5.12
C ARG A 29 22.01 0.24 -4.45
N ILE A 30 21.73 0.08 -3.16
CA ILE A 30 22.00 -1.17 -2.42
C ILE A 30 20.95 -2.24 -2.79
N GLY A 31 19.69 -1.85 -2.93
CA GLY A 31 18.57 -2.74 -3.28
C GLY A 31 18.68 -3.38 -4.67
N SER A 32 19.31 -2.69 -5.65
CA SER A 32 19.58 -3.26 -6.98
C SER A 32 20.55 -4.44 -6.97
N GLY A 33 21.22 -4.73 -5.85
CA GLY A 33 22.07 -5.91 -5.67
C GLY A 33 21.33 -7.15 -5.14
N PHE A 34 20.08 -7.03 -4.70
CA PHE A 34 19.31 -8.14 -4.14
C PHE A 34 18.33 -8.69 -5.19
N LYS A 35 18.76 -9.75 -5.90
CA LYS A 35 17.85 -10.55 -6.74
C LYS A 35 17.12 -11.56 -5.84
N PRO A 36 15.80 -11.45 -5.61
CA PRO A 36 15.07 -12.54 -4.97
C PRO A 36 15.12 -13.76 -5.89
N ARG A 37 15.59 -14.90 -5.37
CA ARG A 37 15.48 -16.17 -6.08
C ARG A 37 14.00 -16.47 -6.26
N LEU A 38 13.50 -16.37 -7.49
CA LEU A 38 12.29 -17.07 -7.89
C LEU A 38 12.56 -18.56 -7.64
N GLY A 39 11.79 -19.15 -6.72
CA GLY A 39 11.96 -20.54 -6.33
C GLY A 39 11.72 -21.47 -7.51
N ASP A 40 12.62 -22.44 -7.67
CA ASP A 40 12.49 -23.53 -8.63
C ASP A 40 11.23 -24.36 -8.30
N GLY A 41 10.12 -24.01 -8.93
CA GLY A 41 8.89 -24.79 -8.95
C GLY A 41 9.11 -26.06 -9.76
N SER A 42 9.34 -27.17 -9.06
CA SER A 42 9.38 -28.51 -9.61
C SER A 42 8.07 -28.82 -10.37
N ALA A 43 8.15 -28.91 -11.69
CA ALA A 43 7.06 -29.35 -12.54
C ALA A 43 6.79 -30.85 -12.33
N SER A 44 5.60 -31.15 -11.81
CA SER A 44 4.99 -32.47 -11.81
C SER A 44 4.31 -32.71 -13.17
N THR A 45 4.80 -33.71 -13.91
CA THR A 45 4.27 -34.14 -15.21
C THR A 45 3.14 -35.15 -15.08
N ALA A 46 2.01 -34.91 -15.75
CA ALA A 46 1.07 -35.95 -16.20
C ALA A 46 0.32 -35.49 -17.47
N GLY A 47 0.44 -36.27 -18.55
CA GLY A 47 -0.38 -36.10 -19.78
C GLY A 47 0.36 -36.47 -21.07
N GLN A 48 0.14 -37.70 -21.56
CA GLN A 48 0.76 -38.31 -22.75
C GLN A 48 0.42 -37.60 -24.08
N PRO A 49 1.23 -37.86 -25.13
CA PRO A 49 0.63 -38.42 -26.34
C PRO A 49 1.37 -39.64 -26.92
N ALA A 50 0.70 -40.30 -27.87
CA ALA A 50 0.90 -41.66 -28.33
C ALA A 50 2.17 -41.92 -29.20
N LYS A 51 2.56 -43.20 -29.14
CA LYS A 51 3.68 -43.93 -29.78
C LYS A 51 3.89 -43.71 -31.28
N VAL A 52 5.17 -43.71 -31.70
CA VAL A 52 5.73 -44.57 -32.78
C VAL A 52 7.21 -44.94 -32.48
N ARG A 53 7.49 -46.26 -32.44
CA ARG A 53 8.70 -47.09 -32.78
C ARG A 53 10.13 -46.44 -32.77
N SER A 54 11.26 -47.06 -32.38
CA SER A 54 11.65 -48.47 -32.18
C SER A 54 13.09 -48.62 -31.59
N SER A 55 13.26 -49.63 -30.72
CA SER A 55 14.38 -50.60 -30.61
C SER A 55 15.67 -50.35 -29.80
N SER A 56 15.88 -51.26 -28.81
CA SER A 56 17.10 -51.88 -28.21
C SER A 56 18.26 -50.98 -27.72
N SER A 57 18.91 -51.17 -26.55
CA SER A 57 19.21 -52.39 -25.77
C SER A 57 19.76 -52.03 -24.37
N MET A 58 19.82 -53.05 -23.50
CA MET A 58 20.74 -53.28 -22.36
C MET A 58 20.39 -52.82 -20.93
N GLN A 59 20.25 -53.86 -20.09
CA GLN A 59 20.14 -53.91 -18.63
C GLN A 59 21.38 -53.40 -17.87
N VAL A 60 21.21 -52.97 -16.62
CA VAL A 60 21.74 -53.61 -15.38
C VAL A 60 21.01 -53.05 -14.13
N ARG A 61 20.69 -53.95 -13.18
CA ARG A 61 20.11 -53.72 -11.84
C ARG A 61 21.18 -53.24 -10.84
N MET A 62 20.79 -52.51 -9.78
CA MET A 62 20.96 -52.95 -8.39
C MET A 62 20.33 -51.97 -7.37
N ASP A 63 19.68 -52.56 -6.36
CA ASP A 63 19.12 -51.97 -5.15
C ASP A 63 20.16 -51.28 -4.25
N SER A 64 19.75 -50.31 -3.43
CA SER A 64 19.91 -50.44 -1.97
C SER A 64 19.13 -49.40 -1.15
N THR A 65 18.80 -49.87 0.05
CA THR A 65 18.05 -49.35 1.18
C THR A 65 18.63 -48.14 1.91
N ALA A 66 17.79 -47.33 2.56
CA ALA A 66 17.96 -46.87 3.96
C ALA A 66 16.82 -45.93 4.42
N ARG A 67 16.05 -46.32 5.45
CA ARG A 67 15.38 -45.39 6.38
C ARG A 67 15.40 -45.98 7.80
N PHE A 68 16.14 -45.32 8.67
CA PHE A 68 16.04 -45.36 10.13
C PHE A 68 16.35 -43.92 10.55
N ASP A 69 15.45 -43.24 11.27
CA ASP A 69 15.76 -42.85 12.65
C ASP A 69 14.51 -42.32 13.37
N ARG A 70 14.54 -42.47 14.69
CA ARG A 70 13.46 -42.28 15.65
C ARG A 70 13.99 -41.33 16.73
N GLN A 71 13.05 -40.65 17.41
CA GLN A 71 13.13 -40.07 18.78
C GLN A 71 13.19 -38.53 18.90
N HIS A 72 12.16 -38.03 19.59
CA HIS A 72 12.14 -36.76 20.32
C HIS A 72 11.88 -37.07 21.81
N PRO A 73 12.54 -36.41 22.77
CA PRO A 73 12.13 -36.42 24.16
C PRO A 73 11.29 -35.18 24.54
N ARG A 74 10.34 -35.41 25.44
CA ARG A 74 9.45 -34.43 26.10
C ARG A 74 10.15 -33.79 27.31
N LEU A 75 9.81 -32.54 27.64
CA LEU A 75 10.01 -31.95 28.97
C LEU A 75 8.79 -31.11 29.40
N HIS A 76 8.40 -31.28 30.67
CA HIS A 76 7.46 -30.45 31.45
C HIS A 76 8.19 -29.22 32.05
N PRO A 77 7.44 -28.17 32.47
CA PRO A 77 7.27 -27.87 33.92
C PRO A 77 5.82 -27.41 34.23
N VAL A 78 5.17 -27.72 35.37
CA VAL A 78 5.35 -27.35 36.80
C VAL A 78 5.15 -25.86 37.14
N LEU A 79 4.00 -25.62 37.80
CA LEU A 79 3.60 -24.60 38.80
C LEU A 79 4.21 -23.18 38.78
N THR A 80 3.32 -22.18 38.86
CA THR A 80 3.39 -21.12 39.90
C THR A 80 1.97 -20.58 40.18
N MET A 81 1.48 -20.83 41.40
CA MET A 81 0.42 -20.05 42.04
C MET A 81 1.08 -18.90 42.80
N MET A 82 0.63 -17.66 42.59
CA MET A 82 0.81 -16.60 43.58
C MET A 82 -0.47 -15.80 43.76
N ARG A 83 -0.71 -15.51 45.03
CA ARG A 83 -1.93 -15.05 45.68
C ARG A 83 -1.70 -13.59 46.05
N SER A 84 -2.60 -12.68 45.67
CA SER A 84 -2.60 -11.29 46.17
C SER A 84 -3.55 -11.14 47.35
N PRO A 85 -3.19 -10.37 48.40
CA PRO A 85 -4.05 -10.13 49.55
C PRO A 85 -4.97 -8.91 49.34
N SER A 86 -6.07 -8.94 50.08
CA SER A 86 -7.09 -7.90 50.19
C SER A 86 -6.95 -7.08 51.49
N ARG A 87 -7.75 -6.00 51.55
CA ARG A 87 -8.17 -5.14 52.70
C ARG A 87 -7.37 -3.87 52.94
N ASP A 88 -7.93 -2.76 53.43
CA ASP A 88 -9.29 -2.21 53.56
C ASP A 88 -9.13 -0.78 54.15
N SER A 89 -10.15 0.06 53.95
CA SER A 89 -10.63 1.15 54.84
C SER A 89 -9.84 2.48 54.93
N ALA A 90 -10.42 3.67 55.18
CA ALA A 90 -11.77 4.23 55.10
C ALA A 90 -11.73 5.73 55.53
N SER A 91 -12.80 6.47 55.21
CA SER A 91 -13.30 7.70 55.88
C SER A 91 -12.70 9.05 55.38
N ARG A 92 -13.43 10.16 55.11
CA ARG A 92 -14.67 10.80 55.65
C ARG A 92 -15.17 11.87 54.63
N SER A 93 -16.43 11.85 54.17
CA SER A 93 -17.62 12.67 54.55
C SER A 93 -17.83 14.06 53.88
N ASN A 94 -18.71 14.10 52.84
CA ASN A 94 -19.92 14.93 52.52
C ASN A 94 -20.05 16.44 52.89
N PRO A 95 -21.03 17.24 52.37
CA PRO A 95 -22.09 16.98 51.36
C PRO A 95 -22.40 18.14 50.36
N ALA A 96 -23.25 17.92 49.35
CA ALA A 96 -24.50 18.68 49.09
C ALA A 96 -25.13 18.41 47.70
N TRP A 97 -26.47 18.50 47.68
CA TRP A 97 -27.43 18.52 46.56
C TRP A 97 -27.93 17.18 45.99
N SER A 98 -29.02 16.72 46.60
CA SER A 98 -30.08 15.91 46.00
C SER A 98 -30.92 16.74 45.01
N HIS A 99 -31.28 16.18 43.86
CA HIS A 99 -32.65 16.09 43.30
C HIS A 99 -32.62 15.65 41.81
N LEU A 100 -33.39 14.59 41.49
CA LEU A 100 -34.06 14.28 40.19
C LEU A 100 -33.11 14.02 38.99
N VAL A 101 -33.17 12.96 38.18
CA VAL A 101 -34.28 12.22 37.56
C VAL A 101 -33.74 10.82 37.22
N ALA A 102 -34.53 9.77 37.45
CA ALA A 102 -34.30 8.47 36.85
C ALA A 102 -34.57 8.56 35.35
N ALA A 103 -33.53 8.81 34.56
CA ALA A 103 -33.53 8.57 33.12
C ALA A 103 -32.79 7.26 32.90
N SER A 104 -33.53 6.24 32.48
CA SER A 104 -32.99 5.01 31.91
C SER A 104 -31.97 5.41 30.85
N PHE A 105 -30.69 5.12 31.07
CA PHE A 105 -29.70 5.18 30.02
C PHE A 105 -30.09 4.09 29.02
N SER A 106 -30.78 4.48 27.94
CA SER A 106 -30.72 3.72 26.71
C SER A 106 -29.26 3.72 26.32
N ASN A 107 -28.61 2.58 26.53
CA ASN A 107 -27.28 2.33 26.02
C ASN A 107 -27.38 2.15 24.50
N SER A 108 -27.72 3.22 23.80
CA SER A 108 -27.52 3.38 22.36
C SER A 108 -26.23 4.16 22.23
N GLY A 109 -25.12 3.50 22.57
CA GLY A 109 -23.85 3.87 21.97
C GLY A 109 -24.03 3.85 20.45
N PRO A 110 -23.39 4.77 19.70
CA PRO A 110 -23.44 4.69 18.24
C PRO A 110 -23.02 3.27 17.85
N SER A 111 -23.92 2.57 17.16
CA SER A 111 -23.56 1.37 16.41
C SER A 111 -22.33 1.75 15.61
N LEU A 112 -21.15 1.25 16.01
CA LEU A 112 -19.96 1.35 15.19
C LEU A 112 -20.33 0.70 13.87
N SER A 113 -20.60 1.53 12.87
CA SER A 113 -20.75 1.12 11.49
C SER A 113 -19.39 0.58 11.10
N SER A 114 -19.18 -0.71 11.39
CA SER A 114 -17.95 -1.39 11.04
C SER A 114 -18.02 -1.58 9.54
N CYS A 115 -17.16 -0.90 8.80
CA CYS A 115 -16.95 -1.26 7.41
C CYS A 115 -16.60 -2.74 7.38
N THR A 116 -17.45 -3.53 6.72
CA THR A 116 -17.29 -4.98 6.60
C THR A 116 -16.19 -5.33 5.60
N VAL A 117 -15.70 -4.33 4.86
CA VAL A 117 -14.60 -4.43 3.92
C VAL A 117 -13.27 -4.56 4.68
N THR A 118 -12.50 -5.57 4.31
CA THR A 118 -11.13 -5.77 4.79
C THR A 118 -10.11 -5.11 3.85
N LEU A 119 -8.87 -4.96 4.31
CA LEU A 119 -7.78 -4.49 3.43
C LEU A 119 -7.58 -5.42 2.22
N GLU A 120 -7.82 -6.73 2.38
CA GLU A 120 -7.67 -7.67 1.26
C GLU A 120 -8.80 -7.52 0.24
N ASP A 121 -10.02 -7.15 0.66
CA ASP A 121 -11.10 -6.85 -0.29
C ASP A 121 -10.76 -5.64 -1.16
N VAL A 122 -10.15 -4.61 -0.57
CA VAL A 122 -9.65 -3.43 -1.31
C VAL A 122 -8.59 -3.84 -2.33
N LEU A 123 -7.57 -4.59 -1.90
CA LEU A 123 -6.45 -4.98 -2.76
C LEU A 123 -6.90 -5.94 -3.86
N GLN A 124 -7.74 -6.93 -3.54
CA GLN A 124 -8.29 -7.85 -4.54
C GLN A 124 -9.15 -7.11 -5.55
N PHE A 125 -9.97 -6.17 -5.12
CA PHE A 125 -10.76 -5.36 -6.03
C PHE A 125 -9.86 -4.51 -6.95
N TRP A 126 -8.88 -3.82 -6.37
CA TRP A 126 -8.03 -2.90 -7.12
C TRP A 126 -7.15 -3.64 -8.13
N TYR A 127 -6.57 -4.76 -7.74
CA TYR A 127 -5.65 -5.54 -8.59
C TYR A 127 -6.33 -6.70 -9.35
N ARG A 128 -7.67 -6.75 -9.42
CA ARG A 128 -8.45 -7.89 -9.97
C ARG A 128 -8.10 -8.32 -11.40
N ASP A 129 -7.58 -7.40 -12.21
CA ASP A 129 -7.22 -7.65 -13.61
C ASP A 129 -5.69 -7.72 -13.83
N VAL A 130 -4.89 -7.68 -12.76
CA VAL A 130 -3.44 -7.81 -12.83
C VAL A 130 -3.07 -9.28 -12.82
N ASP A 131 -2.25 -9.68 -13.78
CA ASP A 131 -1.78 -11.04 -13.98
C ASP A 131 -0.32 -10.99 -14.41
N ALA A 132 0.57 -10.98 -13.42
CA ALA A 132 2.01 -10.90 -13.65
C ALA A 132 2.56 -12.12 -14.40
N GLU A 133 1.92 -13.29 -14.27
CA GLU A 133 2.32 -14.52 -14.99
C GLU A 133 2.08 -14.37 -16.49
N ASN A 134 1.02 -13.65 -16.88
CA ASN A 134 0.69 -13.36 -18.27
C ASN A 134 1.11 -11.94 -18.72
N ASN A 135 2.07 -11.31 -18.02
CA ASN A 135 2.60 -9.97 -18.34
C ASN A 135 1.56 -8.84 -18.34
N VAL A 136 0.50 -8.97 -17.54
CA VAL A 136 -0.52 -7.94 -17.34
C VAL A 136 -0.25 -7.22 -16.02
N PHE A 137 0.45 -6.09 -16.09
CA PHE A 137 0.83 -5.29 -14.92
C PHE A 137 -0.11 -4.11 -14.64
N ALA A 138 -1.11 -3.91 -15.50
CA ALA A 138 -2.03 -2.80 -15.41
C ALA A 138 -3.47 -3.29 -15.47
N SER A 139 -4.25 -3.05 -14.41
CA SER A 139 -5.68 -3.36 -14.47
C SER A 139 -6.36 -2.41 -15.43
N LYS A 140 -7.23 -2.95 -16.29
CA LYS A 140 -8.09 -2.15 -17.16
C LYS A 140 -8.92 -1.18 -16.31
N SER A 141 -9.37 -1.61 -15.13
CA SER A 141 -10.21 -0.84 -14.23
C SER A 141 -9.57 0.47 -13.75
N TRP A 142 -8.24 0.56 -13.70
CA TRP A 142 -7.54 1.80 -13.32
C TRP A 142 -7.67 2.92 -14.35
N PHE A 143 -7.81 2.53 -15.62
CA PHE A 143 -7.96 3.47 -16.74
C PHE A 143 -9.41 3.57 -17.22
N MET A 144 -10.27 2.64 -16.79
CA MET A 144 -11.71 2.72 -16.97
C MET A 144 -12.28 3.73 -15.98
N GLY A 145 -12.30 5.00 -16.39
CA GLY A 145 -13.25 5.95 -15.82
C GLY A 145 -14.67 5.66 -16.32
N GLY A 146 -15.66 6.20 -15.62
CA GLY A 146 -17.03 6.24 -16.12
C GLY A 146 -18.07 5.87 -15.06
N PRO A 147 -19.35 6.19 -15.32
CA PRO A 147 -20.39 6.13 -14.31
C PRO A 147 -20.59 4.75 -13.67
N ASP A 148 -20.33 3.67 -14.40
CA ASP A 148 -20.56 2.30 -13.91
C ASP A 148 -19.48 1.88 -12.91
N PHE A 149 -18.21 2.13 -13.22
CA PHE A 149 -17.10 1.83 -12.32
C PHE A 149 -17.13 2.77 -11.10
N ASP A 150 -17.41 4.06 -11.29
CA ASP A 150 -17.52 5.03 -10.20
C ASP A 150 -18.63 4.60 -9.21
N ARG A 151 -19.79 4.15 -9.70
CA ARG A 151 -20.85 3.58 -8.84
C ARG A 151 -20.44 2.28 -8.16
N GLU A 152 -19.71 1.39 -8.84
CA GLU A 152 -19.20 0.16 -8.22
C GLU A 152 -18.29 0.48 -7.02
N VAL A 153 -17.36 1.43 -7.21
CA VAL A 153 -16.44 1.88 -6.16
C VAL A 153 -17.22 2.53 -5.00
N GLU A 154 -18.17 3.41 -5.29
CA GLU A 154 -18.99 4.07 -4.26
C GLU A 154 -19.80 3.05 -3.44
N MET A 155 -20.52 2.14 -4.10
CA MET A 155 -21.35 1.15 -3.41
C MET A 155 -20.54 0.21 -2.52
N LYS A 156 -19.34 -0.20 -2.95
CA LYS A 156 -18.50 -1.15 -2.20
C LYS A 156 -17.66 -0.47 -1.12
N PHE A 157 -17.12 0.71 -1.39
CA PHE A 157 -16.05 1.30 -0.59
C PHE A 157 -16.36 2.70 -0.05
N GLY A 158 -17.50 3.31 -0.37
CA GLY A 158 -17.82 4.67 0.09
C GLY A 158 -17.79 4.84 1.60
N GLU A 159 -18.27 3.85 2.36
CA GLU A 159 -18.16 3.85 3.83
C GLU A 159 -16.71 3.66 4.29
N CYS A 160 -15.94 2.80 3.63
CA CYS A 160 -14.52 2.58 3.90
C CYS A 160 -13.71 3.87 3.76
N VAL A 161 -14.00 4.67 2.73
CA VAL A 161 -13.37 6.00 2.51
C VAL A 161 -13.63 6.93 3.69
N ASN A 162 -14.87 7.01 4.19
CA ASN A 162 -15.20 7.88 5.32
C ASN A 162 -14.50 7.40 6.61
N LEU A 163 -14.54 6.09 6.90
CA LEU A 163 -13.87 5.53 8.08
C LEU A 163 -12.35 5.69 8.03
N ALA A 164 -11.74 5.51 6.86
CA ALA A 164 -10.30 5.74 6.67
C ALA A 164 -9.94 7.21 6.90
N ALA A 165 -10.75 8.14 6.38
CA ALA A 165 -10.55 9.59 6.56
C ALA A 165 -10.68 10.03 8.03
N GLU A 166 -11.53 9.36 8.80
CA GLU A 166 -11.72 9.58 10.24
C GLU A 166 -10.67 8.85 11.12
N GLY A 167 -9.77 8.07 10.51
CA GLY A 167 -8.73 7.31 11.22
C GLY A 167 -9.24 6.04 11.91
N ALA A 168 -10.50 5.65 11.69
CA ALA A 168 -11.09 4.44 12.27
C ALA A 168 -10.44 3.15 11.73
N LEU A 169 -9.74 3.23 10.60
CA LEU A 169 -9.00 2.12 9.98
C LEU A 169 -7.48 2.19 10.25
N ASP A 170 -7.03 2.99 11.21
CA ASP A 170 -5.59 3.18 11.48
C ASP A 170 -4.85 1.89 11.83
N GLY A 171 -5.53 0.87 12.36
CA GLY A 171 -4.95 -0.46 12.59
C GLY A 171 -4.44 -1.15 11.31
N TRP A 172 -4.89 -0.74 10.11
CA TRP A 172 -4.34 -1.27 8.85
C TRP A 172 -2.88 -0.83 8.64
N LYS A 173 -2.42 0.24 9.29
CA LYS A 173 -1.03 0.72 9.19
C LYS A 173 0.00 -0.23 9.81
N ASP A 174 -0.45 -1.25 10.54
CA ASP A 174 0.40 -2.28 11.17
C ASP A 174 1.04 -3.24 10.16
N SER A 175 0.60 -3.22 8.90
CA SER A 175 1.21 -3.99 7.81
C SER A 175 1.43 -3.13 6.56
N VAL A 176 2.43 -3.47 5.74
CA VAL A 176 2.68 -2.76 4.47
C VAL A 176 1.50 -2.88 3.49
N ARG A 177 0.82 -4.04 3.45
CA ARG A 177 -0.38 -4.26 2.63
C ARG A 177 -1.54 -3.39 3.09
N GLY A 178 -1.75 -3.26 4.40
CA GLY A 178 -2.78 -2.38 4.93
C GLY A 178 -2.48 -0.89 4.70
N ARG A 179 -1.20 -0.48 4.73
CA ARG A 179 -0.78 0.87 4.30
C ARG A 179 -1.10 1.13 2.83
N LEU A 180 -0.81 0.17 1.95
CA LEU A 180 -1.17 0.26 0.52
C LEU A 180 -2.70 0.35 0.34
N ALA A 181 -3.47 -0.48 1.06
CA ALA A 181 -4.93 -0.43 0.99
C ALA A 181 -5.47 0.94 1.43
N LEU A 182 -4.94 1.52 2.51
CA LEU A 182 -5.29 2.88 2.93
C LEU A 182 -4.92 3.92 1.87
N VAL A 183 -3.75 3.80 1.22
CA VAL A 183 -3.39 4.69 0.11
C VAL A 183 -4.40 4.59 -1.02
N ILE A 184 -4.79 3.40 -1.46
CA ILE A 184 -5.82 3.21 -2.50
C ILE A 184 -7.17 3.83 -2.08
N VAL A 185 -7.61 3.58 -0.84
CA VAL A 185 -8.88 4.09 -0.31
C VAL A 185 -8.88 5.63 -0.19
N LEU A 186 -7.75 6.24 0.15
CA LEU A 186 -7.68 7.68 0.42
C LEU A 186 -7.23 8.50 -0.80
N ASP A 187 -6.53 7.90 -1.75
CA ASP A 187 -6.02 8.58 -2.93
C ASP A 187 -6.82 8.22 -4.19
N GLN A 188 -7.04 6.93 -4.46
CA GLN A 188 -7.65 6.51 -5.72
C GLN A 188 -9.18 6.58 -5.68
N PHE A 189 -9.83 5.94 -4.69
CA PHE A 189 -11.29 5.88 -4.63
C PHE A 189 -11.99 7.26 -4.59
N PRO A 190 -11.50 8.29 -3.88
CA PRO A 190 -12.15 9.60 -3.89
C PRO A 190 -12.20 10.23 -5.28
N ARG A 191 -11.21 9.96 -6.14
CA ARG A 191 -11.15 10.44 -7.54
C ARG A 191 -12.22 9.79 -8.43
N ASN A 192 -12.68 8.59 -8.07
CA ASN A 192 -13.82 7.91 -8.70
C ASN A 192 -15.16 8.37 -8.10
N ILE A 193 -15.30 8.30 -6.78
CA ILE A 193 -16.57 8.55 -6.07
C ILE A 193 -16.99 10.02 -6.16
N TYR A 194 -16.04 10.94 -6.05
CA TYR A 194 -16.31 12.38 -5.93
C TYR A 194 -15.81 13.17 -7.12
N ARG A 195 -15.84 12.56 -8.32
CA ARG A 195 -15.38 13.15 -9.58
C ARG A 195 -15.91 14.59 -9.75
N GLN A 196 -15.07 15.48 -10.28
CA GLN A 196 -15.40 16.90 -10.49
C GLN A 196 -15.84 17.64 -9.21
N SER A 197 -15.35 17.22 -8.04
CA SER A 197 -15.60 17.93 -6.78
C SER A 197 -14.32 18.10 -5.97
N PRO A 198 -14.26 19.10 -5.07
CA PRO A 198 -13.12 19.26 -4.17
C PRO A 198 -12.90 18.03 -3.27
N LYS A 199 -13.93 17.24 -3.00
CA LYS A 199 -13.84 16.03 -2.16
C LYS A 199 -12.99 14.92 -2.81
N ALA A 200 -12.75 14.97 -4.13
CA ALA A 200 -11.84 14.06 -4.81
C ALA A 200 -10.38 14.17 -4.33
N TYR A 201 -10.00 15.31 -3.72
CA TYR A 201 -8.64 15.60 -3.28
C TYR A 201 -8.53 15.78 -1.76
N ALA A 202 -9.65 15.64 -1.03
CA ALA A 202 -9.74 16.01 0.38
C ALA A 202 -8.81 15.19 1.30
N TYR A 203 -8.39 14.01 0.84
CA TYR A 203 -7.62 13.07 1.66
C TYR A 203 -6.20 12.83 1.12
N ASP A 204 -5.78 13.59 0.10
CA ASP A 204 -4.45 13.50 -0.53
C ASP A 204 -3.33 13.63 0.52
N GLU A 205 -3.47 14.55 1.48
CA GLU A 205 -2.47 14.77 2.53
C GLU A 205 -2.28 13.53 3.43
N ILE A 206 -3.37 12.81 3.74
CA ILE A 206 -3.33 11.61 4.57
C ILE A 206 -2.62 10.48 3.82
N ALA A 207 -3.00 10.23 2.56
CA ALA A 207 -2.38 9.22 1.72
C ALA A 207 -0.89 9.51 1.47
N ARG A 208 -0.55 10.78 1.22
CA ARG A 208 0.83 11.27 1.09
C ARG A 208 1.64 11.00 2.35
N LYS A 209 1.11 11.28 3.54
CA LYS A 209 1.81 11.00 4.80
C LYS A 209 2.09 9.52 4.99
N ILE A 210 1.10 8.65 4.73
CA ILE A 210 1.26 7.20 4.81
C ILE A 210 2.36 6.74 3.85
N THR A 211 2.36 7.27 2.61
CA THR A 211 3.38 6.96 1.60
C THR A 211 4.78 7.31 2.06
N LEU A 212 4.99 8.55 2.51
CA LEU A 212 6.29 9.02 2.98
C LEU A 212 6.79 8.21 4.18
N GLU A 213 5.92 7.92 5.16
CA GLU A 213 6.27 7.08 6.32
C GLU A 213 6.65 5.65 5.91
N THR A 214 5.96 5.09 4.90
CA THR A 214 6.24 3.74 4.39
C THR A 214 7.60 3.69 3.70
N ILE A 215 7.91 4.72 2.89
CA ILE A 215 9.22 4.90 2.26
C ILE A 215 10.28 5.12 3.33
N GLU A 216 10.10 6.01 4.30
CA GLU A 216 11.11 6.29 5.33
C GLU A 216 11.51 5.02 6.11
N GLN A 217 10.55 4.12 6.35
CA GLN A 217 10.78 2.84 7.04
C GLN A 217 11.35 1.74 6.14
N GLY A 218 11.40 1.93 4.82
CA GLY A 218 11.85 0.91 3.85
C GLY A 218 10.87 -0.24 3.61
N LEU A 219 9.67 -0.16 4.18
CA LEU A 219 8.63 -1.19 4.08
C LEU A 219 8.11 -1.34 2.64
N ASP A 220 8.23 -0.29 1.83
CA ASP A 220 7.80 -0.29 0.42
C ASP A 220 8.47 -1.41 -0.41
N THR A 221 9.64 -1.89 0.01
CA THR A 221 10.37 -2.97 -0.67
C THR A 221 9.75 -4.36 -0.48
N GLU A 222 8.79 -4.52 0.44
CA GLU A 222 8.05 -5.76 0.65
C GLU A 222 6.89 -5.94 -0.34
N LEU A 223 6.49 -4.85 -1.02
CA LEU A 223 5.44 -4.86 -2.04
C LEU A 223 5.99 -5.27 -3.41
N ASN A 224 5.13 -5.88 -4.22
CA ASN A 224 5.51 -6.16 -5.60
C ASN A 224 5.62 -4.85 -6.43
N PRO A 225 6.25 -4.87 -7.61
CA PRO A 225 6.52 -3.65 -8.37
C PRO A 225 5.26 -2.87 -8.77
N THR A 226 4.18 -3.57 -9.12
CA THR A 226 2.90 -2.97 -9.49
C THR A 226 2.18 -2.40 -8.27
N GLU A 227 2.35 -2.98 -7.08
CA GLU A 227 1.84 -2.42 -5.82
C GLU A 227 2.61 -1.14 -5.43
N ARG A 228 3.94 -1.13 -5.61
CA ARG A 228 4.78 0.03 -5.31
C ARG A 228 4.42 1.27 -6.12
N THR A 229 4.01 1.12 -7.39
CA THR A 229 3.60 2.29 -8.20
C THR A 229 2.42 3.03 -7.58
N PHE A 230 1.40 2.31 -7.09
CA PHE A 230 0.25 2.93 -6.39
C PHE A 230 0.60 3.45 -5.01
N LEU A 231 1.50 2.77 -4.28
CA LEU A 231 2.01 3.33 -3.03
C LEU A 231 2.64 4.71 -3.26
N TYR A 232 3.33 4.93 -4.38
CA TYR A 232 4.01 6.19 -4.67
C TYR A 232 3.12 7.29 -5.28
N MET A 233 1.97 6.95 -5.86
CA MET A 233 1.08 7.91 -6.53
C MET A 233 0.66 9.13 -5.70
N PRO A 234 0.45 9.04 -4.38
CA PRO A 234 0.15 10.23 -3.59
C PRO A 234 1.22 11.33 -3.65
N LEU A 235 2.48 10.98 -3.93
CA LEU A 235 3.55 11.97 -4.15
C LEU A 235 3.36 12.69 -5.49
N MET A 236 3.08 11.94 -6.55
CA MET A 236 2.74 12.47 -7.88
C MET A 236 1.51 13.38 -7.85
N HIS A 237 0.55 13.09 -6.97
CA HIS A 237 -0.66 13.89 -6.82
C HIS A 237 -0.49 15.15 -5.97
N SER A 238 0.65 15.34 -5.30
CA SER A 238 0.88 16.48 -4.43
C SER A 238 1.16 17.76 -5.21
N GLU A 239 0.63 18.91 -4.77
CA GLU A 239 1.04 20.23 -5.29
C GLU A 239 2.30 20.77 -4.56
N ASN A 240 3.31 19.91 -4.38
CA ASN A 240 4.58 20.24 -3.74
C ASN A 240 5.77 19.61 -4.46
N LEU A 241 6.67 20.46 -5.00
CA LEU A 241 7.82 20.01 -5.80
C LEU A 241 8.76 19.07 -5.06
N GLN A 242 8.87 19.17 -3.72
CA GLN A 242 9.71 18.25 -2.95
C GLN A 242 9.20 16.81 -2.98
N ASP A 243 7.89 16.62 -3.12
CA ASP A 243 7.31 15.29 -3.25
C ASP A 243 7.59 14.70 -4.63
N HIS A 244 7.62 15.54 -5.66
CA HIS A 244 8.05 15.15 -7.01
C HIS A 244 9.54 14.80 -7.09
N ASP A 245 10.40 15.43 -6.29
CA ASP A 245 11.80 15.00 -6.16
C ASP A 245 11.89 13.56 -5.63
N ILE A 246 11.12 13.24 -4.56
CA ILE A 246 11.07 11.90 -3.99
C ILE A 246 10.43 10.91 -4.97
N ALA A 247 9.31 11.29 -5.60
CA ALA A 247 8.59 10.48 -6.57
C ALA A 247 9.48 10.08 -7.75
N ALA A 248 10.15 11.05 -8.37
CA ALA A 248 11.09 10.80 -9.46
C ALA A 248 12.18 9.80 -9.05
N THR A 249 12.75 9.95 -7.85
CA THR A 249 13.75 9.00 -7.33
C THR A 249 13.18 7.60 -7.15
N VAL A 250 12.02 7.42 -6.51
CA VAL A 250 11.45 6.08 -6.27
C VAL A 250 10.92 5.40 -7.53
N PHE A 251 10.27 6.14 -8.43
CA PHE A 251 9.77 5.59 -9.70
C PHE A 251 10.93 5.19 -10.60
N LYS A 252 11.97 6.03 -10.72
CA LYS A 252 13.16 5.71 -11.50
C LYS A 252 13.89 4.50 -10.93
N GLY A 253 14.14 4.48 -9.62
CA GLY A 253 14.81 3.35 -8.97
C GLY A 253 14.04 2.04 -9.15
N LEU A 254 12.70 2.09 -9.10
CA LEU A 254 11.85 0.94 -9.36
C LEU A 254 11.96 0.47 -10.83
N ALA A 255 11.89 1.38 -11.79
CA ALA A 255 12.06 1.03 -13.21
C ALA A 255 13.44 0.40 -13.47
N ASP A 256 14.51 1.00 -12.96
CA ASP A 256 15.89 0.51 -13.08
C ASP A 256 16.06 -0.89 -12.45
N GLN A 257 15.47 -1.12 -11.26
CA GLN A 257 15.55 -2.41 -10.56
C GLN A 257 15.01 -3.59 -11.40
N TYR A 258 14.04 -3.34 -12.28
CA TYR A 258 13.37 -4.36 -13.08
C TYR A 258 13.69 -4.27 -14.57
N SER A 259 14.81 -3.66 -14.96
CA SER A 259 15.24 -3.51 -16.37
C SER A 259 15.38 -4.84 -17.12
N ASP A 260 15.65 -5.93 -16.42
CA ASP A 260 15.81 -7.27 -17.00
C ASP A 260 14.46 -7.90 -17.44
N ASN A 261 13.31 -7.37 -17.00
CA ASN A 261 11.97 -7.83 -17.40
C ASN A 261 11.33 -6.81 -18.36
N GLU A 262 11.35 -7.09 -19.67
CA GLU A 262 10.90 -6.15 -20.71
C GLU A 262 9.48 -5.61 -20.47
N HIS A 263 8.51 -6.49 -20.20
CA HIS A 263 7.11 -6.10 -20.06
C HIS A 263 6.86 -5.28 -18.79
N LEU A 264 7.44 -5.70 -17.67
CA LEU A 264 7.32 -4.97 -16.42
C LEU A 264 8.08 -3.64 -16.48
N HIS A 265 9.30 -3.63 -17.02
CA HIS A 265 10.09 -2.42 -17.19
C HIS A 265 9.34 -1.39 -18.03
N LYS A 266 8.70 -1.80 -19.13
CA LYS A 266 7.86 -0.90 -19.94
C LYS A 266 6.71 -0.30 -19.14
N TYR A 267 6.03 -1.09 -18.31
CA TYR A 267 4.99 -0.57 -17.42
C TYR A 267 5.56 0.46 -16.44
N LEU A 268 6.70 0.16 -15.79
CA LEU A 268 7.33 1.04 -14.81
C LEU A 268 7.88 2.33 -15.45
N GLN A 269 8.47 2.25 -16.64
CA GLN A 269 8.90 3.42 -17.41
C GLN A 269 7.72 4.33 -17.75
N ASN A 270 6.59 3.77 -18.18
CA ASN A 270 5.39 4.58 -18.40
C ASN A 270 4.96 5.31 -17.12
N THR A 271 5.02 4.67 -15.95
CA THR A 271 4.68 5.34 -14.68
C THR A 271 5.66 6.47 -14.33
N LEU A 272 6.95 6.32 -14.62
CA LEU A 272 7.95 7.38 -14.48
C LEU A 272 7.68 8.54 -15.46
N GLU A 273 7.34 8.27 -16.72
CA GLU A 273 6.98 9.32 -17.67
C GLU A 273 5.74 10.11 -17.24
N PHE A 274 4.78 9.46 -16.57
CA PHE A 274 3.64 10.15 -15.98
C PHE A 274 4.07 11.07 -14.83
N GLU A 275 4.95 10.62 -13.95
CA GLU A 275 5.55 11.45 -12.89
C GLU A 275 6.22 12.71 -13.46
N GLU A 276 7.05 12.55 -14.49
CA GLU A 276 7.75 13.66 -15.15
C GLU A 276 6.78 14.69 -15.74
N LYS A 277 5.67 14.23 -16.35
CA LYS A 277 4.62 15.11 -16.87
C LYS A 277 3.90 15.88 -15.76
N HIS A 278 3.63 15.23 -14.62
CA HIS A 278 3.00 15.88 -13.46
C HIS A 278 3.93 16.95 -12.87
N ARG A 279 5.20 16.59 -12.65
CA ARG A 279 6.23 17.53 -12.19
C ARG A 279 6.36 18.75 -13.11
N ALA A 280 6.38 18.55 -14.43
CA ALA A 280 6.51 19.65 -15.38
C ALA A 280 5.36 20.68 -15.30
N VAL A 281 4.13 20.22 -15.03
CA VAL A 281 3.00 21.13 -14.78
C VAL A 281 3.27 21.95 -13.52
N LEU A 282 3.72 21.29 -12.45
CA LEU A 282 4.00 21.94 -11.18
C LEU A 282 5.18 22.93 -11.24
N GLU A 283 6.20 22.65 -12.05
CA GLU A 283 7.33 23.57 -12.27
C GLU A 283 6.89 24.87 -12.95
N VAL A 284 5.89 24.81 -13.83
CA VAL A 284 5.39 25.99 -14.56
C VAL A 284 4.36 26.78 -13.76
N PHE A 285 3.43 26.09 -13.09
CA PHE A 285 2.26 26.72 -12.47
C PHE A 285 2.29 26.73 -10.93
N GLY A 286 3.16 25.93 -10.31
CA GLY A 286 3.21 25.75 -8.85
C GLY A 286 2.01 25.00 -8.26
N ARG A 287 1.06 24.57 -9.11
CA ARG A 287 -0.15 23.81 -8.78
C ARG A 287 -0.67 23.09 -10.02
N TYR A 288 -1.71 22.29 -9.87
CA TYR A 288 -2.45 21.62 -10.95
C TYR A 288 -3.61 22.48 -11.45
N PRO A 289 -3.51 23.14 -12.63
CA PRO A 289 -4.56 24.05 -13.09
C PRO A 289 -5.89 23.34 -13.33
N SER A 290 -5.85 22.04 -13.64
CA SER A 290 -7.05 21.20 -13.82
C SER A 290 -7.96 21.17 -12.59
N ARG A 291 -7.39 21.39 -11.40
CA ARG A 291 -8.13 21.39 -10.12
C ARG A 291 -8.70 22.77 -9.77
N ASN A 292 -8.41 23.81 -10.54
CA ASN A 292 -8.75 25.19 -10.15
C ASN A 292 -10.25 25.39 -9.97
N GLU A 293 -11.08 24.97 -10.93
CA GLU A 293 -12.53 25.15 -10.87
C GLU A 293 -13.14 24.45 -9.65
N VAL A 294 -12.83 23.17 -9.47
CA VAL A 294 -13.37 22.36 -8.37
C VAL A 294 -12.85 22.78 -7.00
N LEU A 295 -11.68 23.39 -6.92
CA LEU A 295 -11.12 23.96 -5.69
C LEU A 295 -11.47 25.45 -5.49
N GLY A 296 -12.29 26.05 -6.36
CA GLY A 296 -12.69 27.46 -6.26
C GLY A 296 -11.55 28.46 -6.49
N ARG A 297 -10.49 28.05 -7.19
CA ARG A 297 -9.32 28.89 -7.52
C ARG A 297 -9.54 29.59 -8.85
N GLN A 298 -9.15 30.86 -8.93
CA GLN A 298 -9.12 31.57 -10.21
C GLN A 298 -7.93 31.10 -11.06
N SER A 299 -8.21 30.71 -12.31
CA SER A 299 -7.19 30.39 -13.31
C SER A 299 -6.64 31.66 -13.96
N THR A 300 -5.33 31.69 -14.14
CA THR A 300 -4.63 32.71 -14.94
C THR A 300 -4.83 32.47 -16.45
N PRO A 301 -4.56 33.47 -17.31
CA PRO A 301 -4.64 33.28 -18.76
C PRO A 301 -3.76 32.14 -19.29
N LYS A 302 -2.55 31.96 -18.73
CA LYS A 302 -1.63 30.86 -19.12
C LYS A 302 -2.17 29.49 -18.72
N GLU A 303 -2.77 29.39 -17.53
CA GLU A 303 -3.44 28.17 -17.07
C GLU A 303 -4.63 27.82 -17.97
N LEU A 304 -5.45 28.79 -18.38
CA LEU A 304 -6.56 28.57 -19.31
C LEU A 304 -6.07 28.10 -20.68
N GLU A 305 -4.99 28.69 -21.21
CA GLU A 305 -4.39 28.24 -22.47
C GLU A 305 -3.88 26.80 -22.35
N HIS A 306 -3.24 26.45 -21.24
CA HIS A 306 -2.78 25.08 -20.97
C HIS A 306 -3.94 24.07 -20.93
N LEU A 307 -5.02 24.39 -20.21
CA LEU A 307 -6.22 23.55 -20.15
C LEU A 307 -6.89 23.38 -21.52
N SER A 308 -6.89 24.42 -22.36
CA SER A 308 -7.48 24.35 -23.71
C SER A 308 -6.79 23.35 -24.64
N LYS A 309 -5.56 22.94 -24.33
CA LYS A 309 -4.78 21.95 -25.08
C LYS A 309 -5.04 20.50 -24.62
N GLY A 310 -6.03 20.29 -23.74
CA GLY A 310 -6.42 18.98 -23.24
C GLY A 310 -5.61 18.49 -22.04
N ALA A 311 -5.00 19.39 -21.28
CA ALA A 311 -4.29 19.02 -20.06
C ALA A 311 -5.26 18.49 -18.99
N SER A 312 -4.99 17.32 -18.43
CA SER A 312 -5.89 16.59 -17.52
C SER A 312 -5.39 16.50 -16.07
N TRP A 313 -4.19 17.02 -15.79
CA TRP A 313 -3.61 17.12 -14.45
C TRP A 313 -3.05 18.52 -14.28
#